data_AF-V5HSC0-F1
#
_entry.id   AF-V5HSC0-F1
#
_cell.length_a   1.000
_cell.length_b   1.000
_cell.length_c   1.000
_cell.angle_alpha   90.00
_cell.angle_beta   90.00
_cell.angle_gamma   90.00
#
_symmetry.space_group_name_H-M   'P 1'
#
loop_
_entity.id
_entity.type
_entity.pdbx_description
1 polymer ?
#
loop_
_entity_poly.entity_id
_entity_poly.type
_entity_poly.pdbx_seq_one_letter_code
_entity_poly.pdbx_strand_id
1 'polypeptide(L)'
;TLSTMAQHRVAPPAPVAEPPPSPAHSSPSKKGGGNTRTRHVSWPDPSKPRRPMNGFMLFAQKHRGEYSHLHPGKDNRAISVMLGDQWRKMKSEEKKMYSQEAKVRADEVKKVHPDCWKRKRSYSTSL
;
A
#
# COMPACT_ATOMS: atom_id res chain seq x y z
N THR A 1 29.56 -44.64 -10.74
CA THR A 1 28.51 -43.82 -10.10
C THR A 1 28.35 -42.54 -10.89
N LEU A 2 27.12 -42.23 -11.31
CA LEU A 2 26.45 -40.93 -11.30
C LEU A 2 25.56 -40.77 -12.54
N SER A 3 24.26 -40.71 -12.26
CA SER A 3 23.15 -40.62 -13.20
C SER A 3 23.08 -39.21 -13.79
N THR A 4 23.02 -39.08 -15.12
CA THR A 4 22.79 -37.80 -15.81
C THR A 4 21.28 -37.54 -15.87
N MET A 5 20.79 -36.55 -15.13
CA MET A 5 19.38 -36.18 -15.11
C MET A 5 19.05 -35.19 -16.22
N ALA A 6 18.03 -35.54 -17.01
CA ALA A 6 17.46 -34.72 -18.07
C ALA A 6 16.88 -33.41 -17.53
N GLN A 7 17.24 -32.30 -18.17
CA GLN A 7 16.73 -30.96 -17.87
C GLN A 7 15.34 -30.79 -18.51
N HIS A 8 14.37 -30.40 -17.68
CA HIS A 8 13.02 -30.06 -18.11
C HIS A 8 13.04 -28.69 -18.80
N ARG A 9 12.57 -28.65 -20.06
CA ARG A 9 12.37 -27.43 -20.85
C ARG A 9 11.04 -26.76 -20.48
N VAL A 10 11.13 -25.57 -19.89
CA VAL A 10 9.97 -24.68 -19.65
C VAL A 10 9.73 -23.88 -20.93
N ALA A 11 8.52 -23.95 -21.47
CA ALA A 11 8.10 -23.23 -22.67
C ALA A 11 8.12 -21.70 -22.43
N PRO A 12 8.49 -20.88 -23.43
CA PRO A 12 8.37 -19.42 -23.33
C PRO A 12 6.91 -19.00 -23.43
N PRO A 13 6.39 -18.10 -22.57
CA PRO A 13 5.06 -17.54 -22.77
C PRO A 13 5.06 -16.60 -23.99
N ALA A 14 4.14 -16.88 -24.91
CA ALA A 14 3.88 -16.18 -26.16
C ALA A 14 3.52 -14.68 -25.96
N PRO A 15 3.68 -13.83 -27.00
CA PRO A 15 3.58 -12.38 -26.91
C PRO A 15 2.12 -11.95 -26.79
N VAL A 16 1.72 -11.46 -25.63
CA VAL A 16 0.35 -10.98 -25.41
C VAL A 16 0.27 -9.53 -25.82
N ALA A 17 -0.48 -9.29 -26.89
CA ALA A 17 -0.81 -7.98 -27.45
C ALA A 17 -1.25 -6.97 -26.37
N GLU A 18 -0.66 -5.77 -26.42
CA GLU A 18 -1.10 -4.60 -25.66
C GLU A 18 -2.51 -4.17 -26.09
N PRO A 19 -3.46 -3.99 -25.16
CA PRO A 19 -4.66 -3.19 -25.44
C PRO A 19 -4.32 -1.68 -25.45
N PRO A 20 -4.93 -0.87 -26.34
CA PRO A 20 -4.55 0.52 -26.62
C PRO A 20 -4.86 1.50 -25.46
N PRO A 21 -4.21 2.68 -25.42
CA PRO A 21 -4.29 3.62 -24.31
C PRO A 21 -5.57 4.47 -24.40
N SER A 22 -6.30 4.64 -23.29
CA SER A 22 -7.37 5.65 -23.17
C SER A 22 -7.78 5.90 -21.71
N PRO A 23 -8.20 7.13 -21.33
CA PRO A 23 -7.59 8.43 -21.59
C PRO A 23 -7.10 9.07 -20.28
N ALA A 24 -6.24 10.09 -20.42
CA ALA A 24 -5.90 11.00 -19.34
C ALA A 24 -7.16 11.60 -18.72
N HIS A 25 -7.37 11.37 -17.42
CA HIS A 25 -8.32 12.16 -16.64
C HIS A 25 -7.60 12.82 -15.48
N SER A 26 -7.38 14.11 -15.72
CA SER A 26 -7.03 15.16 -14.78
C SER A 26 -7.75 15.00 -13.45
N SER A 27 -6.99 15.26 -12.39
CA SER A 27 -7.55 15.55 -11.07
C SER A 27 -8.58 16.68 -11.15
N PRO A 28 -9.73 16.56 -10.46
CA PRO A 28 -10.29 17.68 -9.74
C PRO A 28 -9.65 17.67 -8.35
N SER A 29 -8.72 18.60 -8.15
CA SER A 29 -8.22 18.98 -6.83
C SER A 29 -9.40 19.54 -6.03
N LYS A 30 -10.07 18.70 -5.23
CA LYS A 30 -11.06 19.19 -4.27
C LYS A 30 -10.31 19.72 -3.06
N LYS A 31 -10.02 21.03 -3.08
CA LYS A 31 -9.63 21.79 -1.89
C LYS A 31 -10.61 21.48 -0.76
N GLY A 32 -10.12 20.85 0.29
CA GLY A 32 -10.86 20.59 1.51
C GLY A 32 -9.96 20.79 2.71
N GLY A 33 -10.01 22.01 3.26
CA GLY A 33 -9.71 22.33 4.66
C GLY A 33 -8.32 21.97 5.18
N GLY A 34 -7.42 22.95 5.18
CA GLY A 34 -6.17 22.87 5.92
C GLY A 34 -6.40 22.62 7.41
N ASN A 35 -5.64 21.69 7.96
CA ASN A 35 -5.18 21.81 9.34
C ASN A 35 -3.68 21.58 9.32
N THR A 36 -2.93 22.63 8.98
CA THR A 36 -1.49 22.73 9.20
C THR A 36 -1.24 22.81 10.70
N ARG A 37 -1.50 21.73 11.42
CA ARG A 37 -0.85 21.53 12.71
C ARG A 37 0.59 21.21 12.37
N THR A 38 1.46 22.17 12.69
CA THR A 38 2.89 21.95 12.89
C THR A 38 3.06 20.56 13.49
N ARG A 39 3.64 19.64 12.71
CA ARG A 39 3.90 18.29 13.18
C ARG A 39 5.04 18.42 14.18
N HIS A 40 4.72 18.73 15.43
CA HIS A 40 5.58 18.31 16.52
C HIS A 40 5.85 16.83 16.26
N VAL A 41 7.12 16.43 16.18
CA VAL A 41 7.52 15.03 16.09
C VAL A 41 7.24 14.43 17.46
N SER A 42 5.95 14.31 17.81
CA SER A 42 5.51 13.55 18.94
C SER A 42 5.81 12.12 18.59
N TRP A 43 6.83 11.57 19.24
CA TRP A 43 7.07 10.13 19.28
C TRP A 43 5.72 9.44 19.44
N PRO A 44 5.37 8.51 18.53
CA PRO A 44 4.05 7.95 18.56
C PRO A 44 3.84 7.25 19.89
N ASP A 45 2.88 7.74 20.65
CA ASP A 45 2.53 7.17 21.94
C ASP A 45 2.24 5.67 21.76
N PRO A 46 3.05 4.77 22.35
CA PRO A 46 2.89 3.33 22.17
C PRO A 46 1.55 2.84 22.73
N SER A 47 0.90 3.63 23.61
CA SER A 47 -0.42 3.32 24.15
C SER A 47 -1.56 3.53 23.14
N LYS A 48 -1.32 4.28 22.05
CA LYS A 48 -2.37 4.61 21.10
C LYS A 48 -2.41 3.62 19.94
N PRO A 49 -3.56 2.96 19.68
CA PRO A 49 -3.66 2.00 18.59
C PRO A 49 -3.37 2.68 17.26
N ARG A 50 -2.44 2.11 16.49
CA ARG A 50 -2.14 2.53 15.12
C ARG A 50 -3.29 2.13 14.20
N ARG A 51 -3.43 2.84 13.09
CA ARG A 51 -4.34 2.40 12.02
C ARG A 51 -3.80 1.09 11.42
N PRO A 52 -4.69 0.11 11.15
CA PRO A 52 -4.29 -1.11 10.45
C PRO A 52 -3.80 -0.76 9.04
N MET A 53 -2.86 -1.56 8.52
CA MET A 53 -2.31 -1.37 7.19
C MET A 53 -3.32 -1.75 6.12
N ASN A 54 -3.52 -0.87 5.14
CA ASN A 54 -4.32 -1.18 3.95
C ASN A 54 -3.53 -2.10 3.00
N GLY A 55 -4.19 -2.61 1.95
CA GLY A 55 -3.57 -3.57 1.01
C GLY A 55 -2.28 -3.05 0.37
N PHE A 56 -2.26 -1.78 -0.04
CA PHE A 56 -1.05 -1.16 -0.59
C PHE A 56 0.06 -1.04 0.47
N MET A 57 -0.27 -0.67 1.71
CA MET A 57 0.72 -0.54 2.79
C MET A 57 1.33 -1.90 3.14
N LEU A 58 0.56 -3.00 3.07
CA LEU A 58 1.07 -4.36 3.25
C LEU A 58 2.04 -4.76 2.13
N PHE A 59 1.68 -4.46 0.88
CA PHE A 59 2.55 -4.66 -0.27
C PHE A 59 3.84 -3.84 -0.15
N ALA A 60 3.71 -2.54 0.13
CA ALA A 60 4.82 -1.63 0.25
C ALA A 60 5.75 -2.01 1.40
N GLN A 61 5.23 -2.49 2.54
CA GLN A 61 6.05 -2.94 3.65
C GLN A 61 7.01 -4.07 3.24
N LYS A 62 6.54 -5.04 2.45
CA LYS A 62 7.35 -6.16 1.98
C LYS A 62 8.42 -5.71 0.97
N HIS A 63 8.03 -4.91 -0.01
CA HIS A 63 8.90 -4.57 -1.15
C HIS A 63 9.79 -3.35 -0.92
N ARG A 64 9.48 -2.49 0.06
CA ARG A 64 10.26 -1.26 0.29
C ARG A 64 11.71 -1.55 0.66
N GLY A 65 11.97 -2.61 1.43
CA GLY A 65 13.34 -3.03 1.76
C GLY A 65 14.13 -3.39 0.52
N GLU A 66 13.53 -4.21 -0.35
CA GLU A 66 14.12 -4.62 -1.63
C GLU A 66 14.42 -3.41 -2.53
N TYR A 67 13.48 -2.48 -2.68
CA TYR A 67 13.68 -1.27 -3.49
C TYR A 67 14.72 -0.33 -2.90
N SER A 68 14.81 -0.26 -1.56
CA SER A 68 15.85 0.52 -0.89
C SER A 68 17.24 -0.06 -1.13
N HIS A 69 17.37 -1.39 -1.17
CA HIS A 69 18.63 -2.07 -1.47
C HIS A 69 18.99 -1.97 -2.96
N LEU A 70 18.00 -2.10 -3.86
CA LEU A 70 18.21 -2.00 -5.31
C LEU A 70 18.52 -0.57 -5.77
N HIS A 71 18.05 0.43 -5.02
CA HIS A 71 18.28 1.83 -5.31
C HIS A 71 18.93 2.57 -4.14
N PRO A 72 20.20 2.25 -3.81
CA PRO A 72 20.91 2.97 -2.77
C PRO A 72 20.99 4.46 -3.14
N GLY A 73 20.78 5.33 -2.15
CA GLY A 73 20.82 6.78 -2.33
C GLY A 73 19.52 7.42 -2.87
N LYS A 74 18.51 6.64 -3.28
CA LYS A 74 17.19 7.21 -3.56
C LYS A 74 16.44 7.52 -2.27
N ASP A 75 15.77 8.66 -2.24
CA ASP A 75 14.90 9.02 -1.13
C ASP A 75 13.69 8.09 -1.03
N ASN A 76 13.22 7.90 0.20
CA ASN A 76 12.01 7.17 0.54
C ASN A 76 10.78 7.65 -0.23
N ARG A 77 10.70 8.95 -0.55
CA ARG A 77 9.64 9.50 -1.40
C ARG A 77 9.70 8.90 -2.80
N ALA A 78 10.88 8.80 -3.40
CA ALA A 78 11.08 8.21 -4.73
C ALA A 78 10.75 6.71 -4.72
N ILE A 79 11.18 5.98 -3.68
CA ILE A 79 10.83 4.57 -3.50
C ILE A 79 9.31 4.37 -3.44
N SER A 80 8.62 5.25 -2.71
CA SER A 80 7.15 5.19 -2.58
C SER A 80 6.43 5.42 -3.92
N VAL A 81 6.97 6.29 -4.78
CA VAL A 81 6.43 6.50 -6.14
C VAL A 81 6.59 5.23 -6.98
N MET A 82 7.78 4.64 -7.01
CA MET A 82 8.05 3.42 -7.78
C MET A 82 7.17 2.23 -7.32
N LEU A 83 6.99 2.07 -6.00
CA LEU A 83 6.07 1.08 -5.44
C LEU A 83 4.62 1.34 -5.84
N GLY A 84 4.21 2.61 -5.89
CA GLY A 84 2.88 3.01 -6.35
C GLY A 84 2.63 2.60 -7.80
N ASP A 85 3.61 2.80 -8.68
CA ASP A 85 3.52 2.39 -10.07
C ASP A 85 3.46 0.87 -10.22
N GLN A 86 4.28 0.14 -9.46
CA GLN A 86 4.24 -1.32 -9.45
C GLN A 86 2.88 -1.86 -8.96
N TRP A 87 2.35 -1.27 -7.88
CA TRP A 87 1.03 -1.61 -7.37
C TRP A 87 -0.08 -1.35 -8.40
N ARG A 88 0.04 -0.31 -9.24
CA ARG A 88 -0.93 -0.06 -10.33
C ARG A 88 -0.84 -1.13 -11.42
N LYS A 89 0.38 -1.57 -11.76
CA LYS A 89 0.65 -2.61 -12.78
C LYS A 89 0.32 -4.04 -12.34
N MET A 90 0.28 -4.31 -11.04
CA MET A 90 -0.07 -5.64 -10.50
C MET A 90 -1.44 -6.14 -10.97
N LYS A 91 -1.61 -7.46 -11.02
CA LYS A 91 -2.88 -8.13 -11.35
C LYS A 91 -3.93 -7.86 -10.27
N SER A 92 -5.20 -7.82 -10.68
CA SER A 92 -6.34 -7.63 -9.78
C SER A 92 -6.44 -8.74 -8.72
N GLU A 93 -6.08 -9.96 -9.07
CA GLU A 93 -6.05 -11.13 -8.18
C GLU A 93 -5.08 -10.92 -7.01
N GLU A 94 -3.85 -10.49 -7.32
CA GLU A 94 -2.82 -10.25 -6.31
C GLU A 94 -3.20 -9.07 -5.41
N LYS A 95 -3.73 -7.98 -5.99
CA LYS A 95 -4.28 -6.86 -5.20
C LYS A 95 -5.44 -7.30 -4.31
N LYS A 96 -6.26 -8.26 -4.75
CA LYS A 96 -7.38 -8.81 -3.99
C LYS A 96 -6.87 -9.57 -2.78
N MET A 97 -5.80 -10.36 -2.90
CA MET A 97 -5.18 -11.03 -1.76
C MET A 97 -4.75 -10.04 -0.68
N TYR A 98 -3.99 -9.00 -1.04
CA TYR A 98 -3.58 -7.94 -0.11
C TYR A 98 -4.77 -7.16 0.47
N SER A 99 -5.83 -6.96 -0.32
CA SER A 99 -7.05 -6.26 0.13
C SER A 99 -7.83 -7.09 1.14
N GLN A 100 -7.93 -8.41 0.93
CA GLN A 100 -8.56 -9.34 1.87
C GLN A 100 -7.76 -9.42 3.17
N GLU A 101 -6.43 -9.56 3.07
CA GLU A 101 -5.54 -9.59 4.23
C GLU A 101 -5.61 -8.29 5.06
N ALA A 102 -5.65 -7.14 4.37
CA ALA A 102 -5.86 -5.85 5.01
C ALA A 102 -7.22 -5.74 5.71
N LYS A 103 -8.28 -6.30 5.11
CA LYS A 103 -9.62 -6.31 5.70
C LYS A 103 -9.64 -7.14 6.98
N VAL A 104 -9.05 -8.34 6.97
CA VAL A 104 -8.94 -9.20 8.16
C VAL A 104 -8.21 -8.47 9.29
N ARG A 105 -7.03 -7.89 9.02
CA ARG A 105 -6.28 -7.11 10.02
C ARG A 105 -7.07 -5.91 10.52
N ALA A 106 -7.80 -5.23 9.64
CA ALA A 106 -8.62 -4.09 10.04
C ALA A 106 -9.77 -4.51 10.97
N ASP A 107 -10.41 -5.64 10.69
CA ASP A 107 -11.48 -6.18 11.51
C ASP A 107 -10.96 -6.65 12.88
N GLU A 108 -9.78 -7.27 12.93
CA GLU A 108 -9.10 -7.64 14.19
C GLU A 108 -8.79 -6.42 15.05
N VAL A 109 -8.13 -5.41 14.48
CA VAL A 109 -7.79 -4.18 15.21
C VAL A 109 -9.05 -3.44 15.66
N LYS A 110 -10.12 -3.46 14.85
CA LYS A 110 -11.41 -2.87 15.21
C LYS A 110 -12.10 -3.61 16.36
N LYS A 111 -11.99 -4.94 16.45
CA LYS A 111 -12.52 -5.72 17.57
C LYS A 111 -11.82 -5.38 18.87
N VAL A 112 -10.49 -5.24 18.84
CA VAL A 112 -9.68 -4.91 20.03
C VAL A 112 -9.82 -3.42 20.41
N HIS A 113 -9.97 -2.54 19.42
CA HIS A 113 -10.01 -1.09 19.62
C HIS A 113 -11.16 -0.42 18.84
N PRO A 114 -12.42 -0.58 19.27
CA PRO A 114 -13.59 -0.12 18.52
C PRO A 114 -13.69 1.41 18.37
N ASP A 115 -13.12 2.19 19.30
CA ASP A 115 -13.26 3.65 19.35
C ASP A 115 -12.01 4.46 18.97
N CYS A 116 -10.86 3.81 18.76
CA CYS A 116 -9.57 4.52 18.60
C CYS A 116 -9.42 5.30 17.27
N TRP A 117 -10.30 5.05 16.30
CA TRP A 117 -10.20 5.55 14.93
C TRP A 117 -11.46 6.30 14.47
N LYS A 118 -12.49 6.37 15.33
CA LYS A 118 -13.65 7.24 15.10
C LYS A 118 -13.17 8.69 15.22
N ARG A 119 -13.43 9.49 14.19
CA ARG A 119 -13.22 10.93 14.27
C ARG A 119 -14.11 11.44 15.40
N LYS A 120 -13.52 12.05 16.44
CA LYS A 120 -14.29 12.69 17.53
C LYS A 120 -15.26 13.65 16.85
N ARG A 121 -16.55 13.30 16.84
CA ARG A 121 -17.60 14.16 16.32
C ARG A 121 -17.61 15.36 17.26
N SER A 122 -17.12 16.49 16.77
CA SER A 122 -17.20 17.74 17.51
C SER A 122 -18.68 18.10 17.58
N TYR A 123 -19.33 17.80 18.70
CA TYR A 123 -20.57 18.48 19.06
C TYR A 123 -20.15 19.92 19.37
N SER A 124 -20.10 20.77 18.35
CA SER A 124 -20.20 22.20 18.57
C SER A 124 -21.60 22.41 19.11
N THR A 125 -21.70 22.68 20.41
CA THR A 125 -22.91 23.13 21.10
C THR A 125 -23.57 24.21 20.26
N SER A 126 -24.67 23.87 19.58
CA SER A 126 -25.62 24.85 19.09
C SER A 126 -26.60 25.08 20.23
N LEU A 127 -26.47 26.28 20.81
CA LEU A 127 -27.38 27.06 21.66
C LEU A 127 -28.56 26.32 22.30
#